data_AF-A0A1F7FX38-F1
#
_entry.id   AF-A0A1F7FX38-F1
#
_cell.length_a   1.000
_cell.length_b   1.000
_cell.length_c   1.000
_cell.angle_alpha   90.00
_cell.angle_beta   90.00
_cell.angle_gamma   90.00
#
_symmetry.space_group_name_H-M   'P 1'
#
loop_
_entity.id
_entity.type
_entity.pdbx_description
1 polymer ?
#
loop_
_entity_poly.entity_id
_entity_poly.type
_entity_poly.pdbx_seq_one_letter_code
_entity_poly.pdbx_strand_id
1 'polypeptide(L)'
;MLRIHSTVDREAAIRETAHIIRSARHLTAFTGAEILVEGSPRSRYDPRLLELDYFRCHPEKSWPILREIFYDHFCAARPNRAHEVLAAWEARGLLKALITQNVDSVQWN
;
A
#
# COMPACT_ATOMS: atom_id res chain seq x y z
N MET A 1 4.34 -21.85 -12.86
CA MET A 1 3.04 -21.96 -13.56
C MET A 1 1.96 -22.21 -12.50
N LEU A 2 1.28 -21.17 -12.02
CA LEU A 2 0.28 -21.33 -10.96
C LEU A 2 -0.96 -22.04 -11.51
N ARG A 3 -1.27 -23.20 -10.93
CA ARG A 3 -2.51 -23.94 -11.19
C ARG A 3 -3.67 -23.19 -10.56
N ILE A 4 -4.71 -22.90 -11.34
CA ILE A 4 -5.97 -22.34 -10.84
C ILE A 4 -6.63 -23.41 -9.96
N HIS A 5 -6.69 -23.17 -8.65
CA HIS A 5 -7.39 -24.03 -7.70
C HIS A 5 -8.89 -23.71 -7.73
N SER A 6 -9.74 -24.71 -7.53
CA SER A 6 -11.21 -24.60 -7.66
C SER A 6 -11.80 -23.59 -6.66
N THR A 7 -12.99 -23.06 -6.97
CA THR A 7 -13.69 -22.07 -6.12
C THR A 7 -13.94 -22.55 -4.69
N VAL A 8 -14.12 -23.86 -4.49
CA VAL A 8 -14.31 -24.49 -3.16
C VAL A 8 -13.06 -24.35 -2.29
N ASP A 9 -11.88 -24.49 -2.89
CA ASP A 9 -10.59 -24.37 -2.19
C ASP A 9 -10.34 -22.92 -1.76
N ARG A 10 -10.71 -21.96 -2.61
CA ARG A 10 -10.61 -20.53 -2.29
C ARG A 10 -11.49 -20.14 -1.11
N GLU A 11 -12.74 -20.59 -1.05
CA GLU A 11 -13.61 -20.28 0.09
C GLU A 11 -13.11 -20.89 1.39
N ALA A 12 -12.58 -22.12 1.33
CA ALA A 12 -11.97 -22.77 2.49
C ALA A 12 -10.77 -21.97 2.99
N ALA A 13 -9.88 -21.55 2.10
CA ALA A 13 -8.74 -20.71 2.44
C ALA A 13 -9.15 -19.36 3.05
N ILE A 14 -10.21 -18.72 2.53
CA ILE A 14 -10.75 -17.47 3.09
C ILE A 14 -11.27 -17.69 4.52
N ARG A 15 -12.04 -18.77 4.76
CA ARG A 15 -12.56 -19.09 6.09
C ARG A 15 -11.43 -19.37 7.08
N GLU A 16 -10.43 -20.12 6.65
CA GLU A 16 -9.25 -20.42 7.48
C GLU A 16 -8.47 -19.15 7.82
N THR A 17 -8.21 -18.31 6.83
CA THR A 17 -7.54 -17.01 7.04
C THR A 17 -8.32 -16.12 8.01
N ALA A 18 -9.65 -16.05 7.87
CA ALA A 18 -10.49 -15.31 8.80
C ALA A 18 -10.42 -15.86 10.23
N HIS A 19 -10.32 -17.19 10.38
CA HIS A 19 -10.15 -17.80 11.68
C HIS A 19 -8.80 -17.42 12.32
N ILE A 20 -7.70 -17.50 11.56
CA ILE A 20 -6.35 -17.12 12.01
C ILE A 20 -6.31 -15.65 12.44
N ILE A 21 -6.88 -14.76 11.65
CA ILE A 21 -6.94 -13.32 11.98
C ILE A 21 -7.71 -13.11 13.29
N ARG A 22 -8.87 -13.75 13.46
CA ARG A 22 -9.71 -13.59 14.65
C ARG A 22 -9.06 -14.16 15.92
N SER A 23 -8.25 -15.20 15.82
CA SER A 23 -7.60 -15.85 16.96
C SER A 23 -6.23 -15.25 17.31
N ALA A 24 -5.70 -14.36 16.46
CA ALA A 24 -4.41 -13.71 16.68
C ALA A 24 -4.42 -12.87 17.95
N ARG A 25 -3.42 -13.09 18.82
CA ARG A 25 -3.19 -12.24 20.01
C ARG A 25 -2.49 -10.93 19.66
N HIS A 26 -1.74 -10.93 18.56
CA HIS A 26 -0.97 -9.79 18.07
C HIS A 26 -1.00 -9.78 16.54
N LEU A 27 -2.01 -9.13 15.96
CA LEU A 27 -2.13 -9.01 14.52
C LEU A 27 -1.29 -7.82 14.03
N THR A 28 -0.46 -8.05 13.03
CA THR A 28 0.32 -7.01 12.32
C THR A 28 -0.05 -7.03 10.85
N ALA A 29 -0.33 -5.86 10.28
CA ALA A 29 -0.60 -5.70 8.86
C ALA A 29 0.61 -5.06 8.18
N PHE A 30 1.05 -5.66 7.07
CA PHE A 30 2.04 -5.08 6.17
C PHE A 30 1.32 -4.57 4.94
N THR A 31 1.51 -3.30 4.61
CA THR A 31 0.91 -2.67 3.43
C THR A 31 1.99 -2.02 2.58
N GLY A 32 1.71 -1.90 1.30
CA GLY A 32 2.55 -1.20 0.34
C GLY A 32 1.74 -0.92 -0.89
N ALA A 33 2.21 0.04 -1.68
CA ALA A 33 1.63 0.34 -2.97
C ALA A 33 1.92 -0.87 -3.85
N GLU A 34 1.00 -1.18 -4.77
CA GLU A 34 1.35 -2.11 -5.82
C GLU A 34 2.60 -1.57 -6.52
N ILE A 35 3.67 -2.36 -6.45
CA ILE A 35 4.93 -2.05 -7.10
C ILE A 35 4.63 -1.95 -8.59
N LEU A 36 4.65 -0.72 -9.12
CA LEU A 36 4.65 -0.40 -10.55
C LEU A 36 3.66 -1.23 -11.38
N VAL A 37 2.37 -1.16 -11.05
CA VAL A 37 1.35 -1.52 -12.04
C VAL A 37 1.47 -0.56 -13.22
N GLU A 38 1.57 -1.10 -14.43
CA GLU A 38 1.52 -0.31 -15.66
C GLU A 38 0.31 0.62 -15.62
N GLY A 39 0.55 1.93 -15.68
CA GLY A 39 -0.50 2.96 -15.59
C GLY A 39 -0.48 3.79 -14.31
N SER A 40 0.37 3.47 -13.32
CA SER A 40 0.67 4.41 -12.24
C SER A 40 1.40 5.65 -12.78
N PRO A 41 1.14 6.87 -12.28
CA PRO A 41 1.92 8.05 -12.65
C PRO A 41 3.43 7.81 -12.55
N ARG A 42 3.87 7.01 -11.57
CA ARG A 42 5.29 6.67 -11.35
C ARG A 42 5.92 5.85 -12.47
N SER A 43 5.15 5.03 -13.19
CA SER A 43 5.68 4.20 -14.28
C SER A 43 5.98 5.02 -15.54
N ARG A 44 5.60 6.30 -15.58
CA ARG A 44 5.80 7.20 -16.71
C ARG A 44 7.15 7.95 -16.69
N TYR A 45 7.88 7.88 -15.57
CA TYR A 45 9.12 8.64 -15.36
C TYR A 45 10.34 7.71 -15.25
N ASP A 46 11.52 8.26 -15.56
CA ASP A 46 12.80 7.59 -15.29
C ASP A 46 12.95 7.35 -13.77
N PRO A 47 13.11 6.11 -13.31
CA PRO A 47 13.24 5.78 -11.89
C PRO A 47 14.37 6.53 -11.18
N ARG A 48 15.45 6.90 -11.90
CA ARG A 48 16.58 7.64 -11.33
C ARG A 48 16.17 8.98 -10.75
N LEU A 49 15.09 9.59 -11.25
CA LEU A 49 14.57 10.85 -10.73
C LEU A 49 14.08 10.74 -9.27
N LEU A 50 13.83 9.53 -8.79
CA LEU A 50 13.42 9.22 -7.42
C LEU A 50 14.58 8.79 -6.51
N GLU A 51 15.80 8.66 -7.04
CA GLU A 51 16.98 8.25 -6.27
C GLU A 51 17.59 9.45 -5.53
N LEU A 52 18.00 9.22 -4.27
CA LEU A 52 18.53 10.27 -3.41
C LEU A 52 19.82 10.91 -3.97
N ASP A 53 20.74 10.10 -4.48
CA ASP A 53 22.01 10.60 -5.00
C ASP A 53 21.82 11.36 -6.31
N TYR A 54 20.89 10.91 -7.16
CA TYR A 54 20.52 11.67 -8.36
C TYR A 54 19.86 13.00 -8.01
N PHE A 55 18.94 13.02 -7.04
CA PHE A 55 18.31 14.25 -6.55
C PHE A 55 19.35 15.25 -6.02
N ARG A 56 20.36 14.78 -5.28
CA ARG A 56 21.44 15.65 -4.76
C ARG A 56 22.25 16.30 -5.88
N CYS A 57 22.46 15.59 -6.99
CA CYS A 57 23.19 16.10 -8.15
C CYS A 57 22.34 16.94 -9.11
N HIS A 58 21.02 16.67 -9.19
CA HIS A 58 20.09 17.24 -10.18
C HIS A 58 18.72 17.61 -9.57
N PRO A 59 18.66 18.43 -8.51
CA PRO A 59 17.41 18.74 -7.83
C PRO A 59 16.40 19.45 -8.74
N GLU A 60 16.86 20.25 -9.70
CA GLU A 60 16.02 20.95 -10.67
C GLU A 60 15.29 20.02 -11.63
N LYS A 61 15.82 18.81 -11.86
CA LYS A 61 15.18 17.78 -12.70
C LYS A 61 14.26 16.89 -11.89
N SER A 62 14.70 16.48 -10.69
CA SER A 62 13.92 15.59 -9.84
C SER A 62 12.76 16.29 -9.15
N TRP A 63 12.95 17.52 -8.65
CA TRP A 63 11.95 18.20 -7.81
C TRP A 63 10.59 18.42 -8.50
N PRO A 64 10.50 18.88 -9.76
CA PRO A 64 9.21 19.03 -10.43
C PRO A 64 8.41 17.72 -10.50
N ILE A 65 9.10 16.61 -10.75
CA ILE A 65 8.50 15.27 -10.86
C ILE A 65 8.09 14.75 -9.49
N LEU A 66 8.94 14.90 -8.47
CA LEU A 66 8.61 14.56 -7.09
C LEU A 66 7.39 15.35 -6.63
N ARG A 67 7.34 16.66 -6.92
CA ARG A 67 6.20 17.50 -6.58
C ARG A 67 4.92 17.01 -7.26
N GLU A 68 4.98 16.75 -8.56
CA GLU A 68 3.85 16.23 -9.32
C GLU A 68 3.34 14.90 -8.74
N ILE A 69 4.24 13.92 -8.50
CA ILE A 69 3.87 12.61 -7.97
C ILE A 69 3.32 12.71 -6.55
N PHE A 70 3.98 13.46 -5.66
CA PHE A 70 3.68 13.41 -4.23
C PHE A 70 2.63 14.43 -3.77
N TYR A 71 2.55 15.59 -4.41
CA TYR A 71 1.67 16.67 -3.97
C TYR A 71 0.47 16.82 -4.89
N ASP A 72 0.67 16.75 -6.21
CA ASP A 72 -0.45 16.97 -7.14
C ASP A 72 -1.34 15.73 -7.27
N HIS A 73 -0.77 14.52 -7.18
CA HIS A 73 -1.53 13.26 -7.29
C HIS A 73 -2.02 12.70 -5.94
N PHE A 74 -1.20 12.68 -4.88
CA PHE A 74 -1.61 12.04 -3.62
C PHE A 74 -2.56 12.87 -2.75
N CYS A 75 -2.61 14.19 -2.89
CA CYS A 75 -3.54 15.02 -2.11
C CYS A 75 -5.02 14.71 -2.39
N ALA A 76 -5.34 14.05 -3.51
CA ALA A 76 -6.71 13.65 -3.85
C ALA A 76 -7.07 12.21 -3.42
N ALA A 77 -6.11 11.42 -2.93
CA ALA A 77 -6.33 10.02 -2.60
C ALA A 77 -7.22 9.86 -1.36
N ARG A 78 -8.25 9.01 -1.46
CA ARG A 78 -9.16 8.69 -0.36
C ARG A 78 -8.91 7.27 0.15
N PRO A 79 -9.11 7.00 1.46
CA PRO A 79 -9.11 5.63 1.98
C PRO A 79 -10.05 4.73 1.19
N ASN A 80 -9.61 3.51 0.89
CA ASN A 80 -10.46 2.48 0.30
C ASN A 80 -10.95 1.49 1.37
N ARG A 81 -11.73 0.49 0.96
CA ARG A 81 -12.29 -0.49 1.90
C ARG A 81 -11.26 -1.23 2.74
N ALA A 82 -10.07 -1.51 2.19
CA ALA A 82 -9.00 -2.14 2.96
C ALA A 82 -8.51 -1.21 4.08
N HIS A 83 -8.44 0.10 3.80
CA HIS A 83 -8.04 1.09 4.79
C HIS A 83 -9.05 1.15 5.94
N GLU A 84 -10.34 1.25 5.61
CA GLU A 84 -11.42 1.29 6.59
C GLU A 84 -11.45 0.06 7.51
N VAL A 85 -11.21 -1.13 6.96
CA VAL A 85 -11.21 -2.38 7.73
C VAL A 85 -10.04 -2.44 8.70
N LEU A 86 -8.84 -2.08 8.25
CA LEU A 86 -7.65 -2.05 9.10
C LEU A 86 -7.79 -1.00 10.21
N ALA A 87 -8.31 0.19 9.91
CA ALA A 87 -8.62 1.22 10.91
C ALA A 87 -9.65 0.70 11.94
N ALA A 88 -10.72 0.06 11.48
CA ALA A 88 -11.72 -0.53 12.38
C ALA A 88 -11.15 -1.66 13.25
N TRP A 89 -10.20 -2.45 12.74
CA TRP A 89 -9.53 -3.50 13.51
C TRP A 89 -8.57 -2.93 14.55
N GLU A 90 -7.86 -1.86 14.22
CA GLU A 90 -7.02 -1.12 15.16
C GLU A 90 -7.86 -0.51 16.28
N ALA A 91 -8.95 0.20 15.95
CA ALA A 91 -9.86 0.79 16.92
C ALA A 91 -10.49 -0.24 17.87
N ARG A 92 -10.68 -1.49 17.42
CA ARG A 92 -11.18 -2.60 18.23
C ARG A 92 -10.06 -3.33 19.00
N GLY A 93 -8.82 -2.89 18.86
CA GLY A 93 -7.66 -3.52 19.47
C GLY A 93 -7.28 -4.89 18.88
N LEU A 94 -7.82 -5.26 17.72
CA LEU A 94 -7.44 -6.49 17.01
C LEU A 94 -6.08 -6.31 16.31
N LEU A 95 -5.96 -5.26 15.49
CA LEU A 95 -4.70 -4.87 14.86
C LEU A 95 -3.82 -4.15 15.88
N LYS A 96 -2.57 -4.59 16.02
CA LYS A 96 -1.60 -4.05 16.98
C LYS A 96 -0.53 -3.19 16.32
N ALA A 97 -0.27 -3.42 15.04
CA ALA A 97 0.68 -2.64 14.27
C ALA A 97 0.31 -2.65 12.79
N LEU A 98 0.45 -1.48 12.15
CA LEU A 98 0.43 -1.30 10.71
C LEU A 98 1.83 -0.87 10.28
N ILE A 99 2.48 -1.69 9.45
CA ILE A 99 3.78 -1.38 8.85
C ILE A 99 3.52 -1.09 7.38
N THR A 100 3.82 0.13 6.92
CA THR A 100 3.55 0.54 5.55
C THR A 100 4.78 1.03 4.82
N GLN A 101 4.87 0.67 3.54
CA GLN A 101 5.82 1.26 2.59
C GLN A 101 5.23 2.49 1.88
N ASN A 102 3.93 2.74 2.07
CA ASN A 102 3.24 3.88 1.50
C ASN A 102 3.73 5.18 2.13
N VAL A 103 3.92 6.17 1.27
CA VAL A 103 4.28 7.54 1.67
C VAL A 103 3.19 8.54 1.26
N ASP A 104 2.13 8.04 0.61
CA ASP A 104 0.87 8.75 0.46
C ASP A 104 0.22 8.89 1.85
N SER A 105 -0.06 10.13 2.23
CA SER A 105 -0.71 10.45 3.50
C SER A 105 -2.22 10.22 3.44
N VAL A 106 -2.66 9.07 2.91
CA VAL A 106 -4.07 8.68 2.95
C VAL A 106 -4.47 8.60 4.42
N GLN A 107 -5.31 9.54 4.86
CA GLN A 107 -5.61 9.74 6.26
C GLN A 107 -6.40 8.55 6.80
N TRP A 108 -5.76 7.81 7.71
CA TRP A 108 -6.38 6.80 8.54
C TRP A 108 -7.02 7.52 9.72
N ASN A 109 -8.33 7.79 9.65
CA ASN A 109 -9.11 8.36 10.75
C ASN A 109 -9.94 7.28 11.42
#